data_AF-A0A971WPY0-F1
#
_entry.id   AF-A0A971WPY0-F1
#
_cell.length_a   1.000
_cell.length_b   1.000
_cell.length_c   1.000
_cell.angle_alpha   90.00
_cell.angle_beta   90.00
_cell.angle_gamma   90.00
#
_symmetry.space_group_name_H-M   'P 1'
#
loop_
_entity.id
_entity.type
_entity.pdbx_description
1 polymer ?
#
loop_
_entity_poly.entity_id
_entity_poly.type
_entity_poly.pdbx_seq_one_letter_code
_entity_poly.pdbx_strand_id
1 'polypeptide(L)'
;MIIEAIERKRQRIQREKRIDAATKVSAGLAAGLAIGALSGILFAPKSGAETREDIANKSKEIKDQLVESANEIAGNLQTKATTIKNDLSESLDELKVRADAIKEAAVKSKKDVEENIEEAKEKVEE
;
A
#
# COMPACT_ATOMS: atom_id res chain seq x y z
N MET A 1 -17.49 3.53 -37.61
CA MET A 1 -17.43 2.16 -37.02
C MET A 1 -16.03 1.69 -36.68
N ILE A 2 -14.99 1.90 -37.52
CA ILE A 2 -13.63 1.36 -37.25
C ILE A 2 -12.92 2.05 -36.07
N ILE A 3 -13.06 3.38 -35.94
CA ILE A 3 -12.41 4.16 -34.87
C ILE A 3 -12.90 3.73 -33.47
N GLU A 4 -14.22 3.56 -33.28
CA GLU A 4 -14.76 3.03 -32.02
C GLU A 4 -14.26 1.62 -31.70
N ALA A 5 -14.03 0.77 -32.70
CA ALA A 5 -13.53 -0.59 -32.48
C ALA A 5 -12.10 -0.57 -31.94
N ILE A 6 -11.27 0.38 -32.38
CA ILE A 6 -9.90 0.57 -31.90
C ILE A 6 -9.89 1.11 -30.46
N GLU A 7 -10.77 2.06 -30.15
CA GLU A 7 -10.89 2.61 -28.79
C GLU A 7 -11.42 1.58 -27.80
N ARG A 8 -12.44 0.81 -28.16
CA ARG A 8 -12.96 -0.31 -27.34
C ARG A 8 -11.87 -1.36 -27.05
N LYS A 9 -10.97 -1.62 -28.02
CA LYS A 9 -9.86 -2.58 -27.84
C LYS A 9 -8.80 -2.05 -26.88
N ARG A 10 -8.45 -0.76 -26.94
CA ARG A 10 -7.55 -0.11 -25.96
C ARG A 10 -8.17 -0.09 -24.55
N GLN A 11 -9.46 0.16 -24.43
CA GLN A 11 -10.18 0.16 -23.15
C GLN A 11 -10.21 -1.21 -22.48
N ARG A 12 -10.37 -2.31 -23.24
CA ARG A 12 -10.31 -3.68 -22.70
C ARG A 12 -8.95 -4.00 -22.10
N ILE A 13 -7.86 -3.69 -22.81
CA ILE A 13 -6.50 -3.96 -22.34
C ILE A 13 -6.16 -3.15 -21.07
N GLN A 14 -6.58 -1.88 -21.00
CA GLN A 14 -6.42 -1.06 -19.79
C GLN A 14 -7.22 -1.60 -18.61
N ARG A 15 -8.44 -2.08 -18.86
CA ARG A 15 -9.31 -2.65 -17.82
C ARG A 15 -8.78 -3.99 -17.31
N GLU A 16 -8.29 -4.86 -18.20
CA GLU A 16 -7.65 -6.12 -17.82
C GLU A 16 -6.40 -5.89 -16.98
N LYS A 17 -5.52 -4.95 -17.37
CA LYS A 17 -4.35 -4.58 -16.57
C LYS A 17 -4.72 -4.03 -15.19
N ARG A 18 -5.79 -3.23 -15.10
CA ARG A 18 -6.30 -2.71 -13.83
C ARG A 18 -6.93 -3.79 -12.95
N ILE A 19 -7.64 -4.75 -13.55
CA ILE A 19 -8.23 -5.88 -12.81
C ILE A 19 -7.12 -6.80 -12.31
N ASP A 20 -6.14 -7.13 -13.14
CA ASP A 20 -5.00 -7.96 -12.73
C ASP A 20 -4.17 -7.29 -11.63
N ALA A 21 -3.91 -5.98 -11.75
CA ALA A 21 -3.26 -5.22 -10.69
C ALA A 21 -4.10 -5.17 -9.40
N ALA A 22 -5.41 -4.93 -9.50
CA ALA A 22 -6.30 -4.92 -8.34
C ALA A 22 -6.37 -6.29 -7.66
N THR A 23 -6.43 -7.38 -8.43
CA THR A 23 -6.41 -8.76 -7.92
C THR A 23 -5.07 -9.08 -7.24
N LYS A 24 -3.95 -8.63 -7.80
CA LYS A 24 -2.62 -8.81 -7.17
C LYS A 24 -2.50 -8.03 -5.86
N VAL A 25 -2.99 -6.79 -5.83
CA VAL A 25 -2.98 -5.95 -4.62
C VAL A 25 -3.88 -6.54 -3.54
N SER A 26 -5.09 -6.98 -3.89
CA SER A 26 -6.01 -7.59 -2.92
C SER A 26 -5.49 -8.92 -2.39
N ALA A 27 -4.87 -9.75 -3.25
CA ALA A 27 -4.21 -10.98 -2.83
C ALA A 27 -3.03 -10.72 -1.88
N GLY A 28 -2.19 -9.72 -2.18
CA GLY A 28 -1.10 -9.31 -1.29
C GLY A 28 -1.59 -8.80 0.06
N LEU A 29 -2.65 -7.99 0.06
CA LEU A 29 -3.29 -7.51 1.30
C LEU A 29 -3.83 -8.67 2.13
N ALA A 30 -4.57 -9.60 1.51
CA ALA A 30 -5.15 -10.75 2.21
C ALA A 30 -4.06 -11.64 2.81
N ALA A 31 -3.00 -11.91 2.06
CA ALA A 31 -1.86 -12.68 2.54
C ALA A 31 -1.14 -11.98 3.71
N GLY A 32 -0.91 -10.67 3.59
CA GLY A 32 -0.29 -9.87 4.65
C GLY A 32 -1.12 -9.85 5.93
N LEU A 33 -2.45 -9.68 5.82
CA LEU A 33 -3.36 -9.72 6.96
C LEU A 33 -3.38 -11.10 7.62
N ALA A 34 -3.41 -12.18 6.84
CA ALA A 34 -3.38 -13.53 7.37
C ALA A 34 -2.09 -13.81 8.15
N ILE A 35 -0.93 -13.49 7.56
CA ILE A 35 0.38 -13.68 8.21
C ILE A 35 0.50 -12.80 9.45
N GLY A 36 0.06 -11.54 9.37
CA GLY A 36 0.07 -10.61 10.49
C GLY A 36 -0.82 -11.06 11.65
N ALA A 37 -2.03 -11.53 11.36
CA ALA A 37 -2.96 -12.03 12.37
C ALA A 37 -2.42 -13.30 13.05
N LEU A 38 -1.92 -14.26 12.27
CA LEU A 38 -1.31 -15.48 12.81
C LEU A 38 -0.10 -15.15 13.68
N SER A 39 0.78 -14.27 13.21
CA SER A 39 1.94 -13.83 13.96
C SER A 39 1.52 -13.11 15.24
N GLY A 40 0.53 -12.21 15.17
CA GLY A 40 -0.01 -11.49 16.32
C GLY A 40 -0.60 -12.43 17.37
N ILE A 41 -1.37 -13.45 16.96
CA ILE A 41 -1.93 -14.45 17.87
C ILE A 41 -0.82 -15.31 18.49
N LEU A 42 0.19 -15.70 17.72
CA LEU A 42 1.27 -16.56 18.20
C LEU A 42 2.22 -15.82 19.16
N PHE A 43 2.48 -14.53 18.92
CA PHE A 43 3.34 -13.70 19.76
C PHE A 43 2.59 -13.06 20.94
N ALA A 44 1.26 -12.98 20.91
CA ALA A 44 0.49 -12.46 22.03
C ALA A 44 0.54 -13.43 23.23
N PRO A 45 0.98 -12.99 24.41
CA PRO A 45 1.09 -13.85 25.60
C PRO A 45 -0.28 -14.03 26.28
N LYS A 46 -1.18 -14.79 25.65
CA LYS A 46 -2.49 -15.16 26.22
C LYS A 46 -2.69 -16.67 26.25
N SER A 47 -3.34 -17.17 27.30
CA SER A 47 -3.69 -18.58 27.41
C SER A 47 -4.95 -18.92 26.59
N GLY A 48 -5.11 -20.18 26.18
CA GLY A 48 -6.29 -20.63 25.45
C GLY A 48 -7.59 -20.53 26.25
N ALA A 49 -7.51 -20.63 27.59
CA ALA A 49 -8.65 -20.47 28.48
C ALA A 49 -9.17 -19.02 28.46
N GLU A 50 -8.27 -18.05 28.62
CA GLU A 50 -8.59 -16.62 28.51
C GLU A 50 -9.10 -16.27 27.11
N THR A 51 -8.55 -16.88 26.06
CA THR A 51 -9.02 -16.63 24.68
C THR A 51 -10.47 -17.09 24.49
N ARG A 52 -10.87 -18.22 25.10
CA ARG A 52 -12.24 -18.74 25.01
C ARG A 52 -13.23 -17.91 25.82
N GLU A 53 -12.80 -17.47 27.01
CA GLU A 53 -13.56 -16.54 27.85
C GLU A 53 -13.72 -15.17 27.17
N ASP A 54 -12.64 -14.63 26.61
CA ASP A 54 -12.63 -13.42 25.80
C ASP A 54 -13.61 -13.54 24.62
N ILE A 55 -13.65 -14.67 23.91
CA ILE A 55 -14.61 -14.89 22.82
C ILE A 55 -16.05 -14.84 23.34
N ALA A 56 -16.34 -15.50 24.47
CA ALA A 56 -17.68 -15.55 25.04
C ALA A 56 -18.16 -14.16 25.51
N ASN A 57 -17.30 -13.44 26.23
CA ASN A 57 -17.59 -12.10 26.75
C ASN A 57 -17.66 -11.07 25.63
N LYS A 58 -16.66 -11.04 24.72
CA LYS A 58 -16.67 -10.14 23.58
C LYS A 58 -17.84 -10.41 22.65
N SER A 59 -18.26 -11.65 22.40
CA SER A 59 -19.40 -11.90 21.51
C SER A 59 -20.69 -11.26 22.01
N LYS A 60 -20.88 -11.25 23.33
CA LYS A 60 -22.05 -10.64 23.97
C LYS A 60 -21.97 -9.11 23.96
N GLU A 61 -20.78 -8.59 24.27
CA GLU A 61 -20.52 -7.15 24.36
C GLU A 61 -20.43 -6.47 22.99
N ILE A 62 -19.86 -7.14 21.98
CA ILE A 62 -19.77 -6.71 20.58
C ILE A 62 -21.17 -6.50 20.00
N LYS A 63 -22.15 -7.34 20.35
CA LYS A 63 -23.51 -7.22 19.81
C LYS A 63 -24.17 -5.91 20.24
N ASP A 64 -23.99 -5.54 21.51
CA ASP A 64 -24.58 -4.34 22.09
C ASP A 64 -23.74 -3.09 21.75
N GLN A 65 -22.40 -3.19 21.78
CA GLN A 65 -21.49 -2.09 21.44
C GLN A 65 -21.35 -1.81 19.95
N LEU A 66 -21.52 -2.78 19.05
CA LEU A 66 -21.48 -2.53 17.60
C LEU A 66 -22.60 -1.60 17.17
N VAL A 67 -23.79 -1.74 17.74
CA VAL A 67 -24.94 -0.93 17.34
C VAL A 67 -24.75 0.53 17.76
N GLU A 68 -24.25 0.75 18.98
CA GLU A 68 -23.96 2.09 19.52
C GLU A 68 -22.71 2.70 18.86
N SER A 69 -21.61 1.93 18.81
CA SER A 69 -20.31 2.39 18.30
C SER A 69 -20.29 2.50 16.78
N ALA A 70 -21.06 1.72 16.01
CA ALA A 70 -21.11 1.92 14.56
C ALA A 70 -21.69 3.29 14.20
N ASN A 71 -22.65 3.81 14.98
CA ASN A 71 -23.18 5.14 14.78
C ASN A 71 -22.17 6.23 15.14
N GLU A 72 -21.44 6.10 16.26
CA GLU A 72 -20.37 7.06 16.62
C GLU A 72 -19.13 6.96 15.72
N ILE A 73 -18.71 5.75 15.37
CA ILE A 73 -17.59 5.50 14.45
C ILE A 73 -17.93 6.06 13.08
N ALA A 74 -19.14 5.90 12.56
CA ALA A 74 -19.50 6.51 11.28
C ALA A 74 -19.30 8.04 11.29
N GLY A 75 -19.68 8.71 12.39
CA GLY A 75 -19.47 10.16 12.56
C GLY A 75 -18.00 10.56 12.73
N ASN A 76 -17.24 9.86 13.58
CA ASN A 76 -15.85 10.19 13.90
C ASN A 76 -14.83 9.69 12.87
N LEU A 77 -15.18 8.64 12.13
CA LEU A 77 -14.37 8.10 11.03
C LEU A 77 -14.36 9.07 9.87
N GLN A 78 -15.44 9.80 9.61
CA GLN A 78 -15.46 10.78 8.52
C GLN A 78 -14.48 11.94 8.78
N THR A 79 -14.41 12.44 10.01
CA THR A 79 -13.47 13.49 10.45
C THR A 79 -12.04 12.97 10.60
N LYS A 80 -11.82 11.81 11.22
CA LYS A 80 -10.47 11.23 11.33
C LYS A 80 -9.92 10.74 9.99
N ALA A 81 -10.77 10.18 9.12
CA ALA A 81 -10.33 9.77 7.78
C ALA A 81 -9.96 10.98 6.92
N THR A 82 -10.61 12.14 7.10
CA THR A 82 -10.19 13.37 6.41
C THR A 82 -8.85 13.87 6.93
N THR A 83 -8.61 13.86 8.24
CA THR A 83 -7.28 14.21 8.81
C THR A 83 -6.19 13.23 8.36
N ILE A 84 -6.43 11.93 8.49
CA ILE A 84 -5.48 10.88 8.06
C ILE A 84 -5.18 10.98 6.57
N LYS A 85 -6.20 11.26 5.75
CA LYS A 85 -6.02 11.45 4.30
C LYS A 85 -5.14 12.67 4.00
N ASN A 86 -5.27 13.75 4.77
CA ASN A 86 -4.44 14.94 4.60
C ASN A 86 -2.99 14.67 5.02
N ASP A 87 -2.75 14.11 6.22
CA ASP A 87 -1.41 13.79 6.72
C ASP A 87 -0.69 12.77 5.82
N LEU A 88 -1.44 11.78 5.33
CA LEU A 88 -0.91 10.78 4.41
C LEU A 88 -0.61 11.38 3.04
N SER A 89 -1.45 12.29 2.53
CA SER A 89 -1.17 12.98 1.26
C SER A 89 0.09 13.82 1.37
N GLU A 90 0.27 14.53 2.48
CA GLU A 90 1.43 15.38 2.74
C GLU A 90 2.72 14.54 2.86
N SER A 91 2.66 13.43 3.61
CA SER A 91 3.78 12.48 3.73
C SER A 91 4.12 11.79 2.41
N LEU A 92 3.09 11.48 1.60
CA LEU A 92 3.29 10.87 0.27
C LEU A 92 3.89 11.85 -0.73
N ASP A 93 3.51 13.12 -0.67
CA ASP A 93 4.09 14.14 -1.54
C ASP A 93 5.52 14.48 -1.13
N GLU A 94 5.84 14.50 0.18
CA GLU A 94 7.23 14.61 0.64
C GLU A 94 8.07 13.39 0.20
N LEU A 95 7.51 12.18 0.28
CA LEU A 95 8.15 10.97 -0.22
C LEU A 95 8.35 10.99 -1.73
N LYS A 96 7.41 11.52 -2.53
CA LYS A 96 7.60 11.69 -3.97
C LYS A 96 8.71 12.67 -4.27
N VAL A 97 8.74 13.83 -3.61
CA VAL A 97 9.79 14.83 -3.81
C VAL A 97 11.16 14.25 -3.43
N ARG A 98 11.25 13.51 -2.32
CA ARG A 98 12.48 12.80 -1.95
C ARG A 98 12.83 11.69 -2.94
N ALA A 99 11.85 10.93 -3.43
CA ALA A 99 12.07 9.86 -4.40
C ALA A 99 12.51 10.40 -5.77
N ASP A 100 11.96 11.53 -6.22
CA ASP A 100 12.35 12.20 -7.45
C ASP A 100 13.74 12.83 -7.30
N ALA A 101 14.06 13.43 -6.15
CA ALA A 101 15.42 13.89 -5.85
C ALA A 101 16.43 12.73 -5.81
N ILE A 102 16.06 11.58 -5.23
CA ILE A 102 16.89 10.37 -5.23
C ILE A 102 17.04 9.82 -6.65
N LYS A 103 15.99 9.84 -7.47
CA LYS A 103 16.07 9.43 -8.88
C LYS A 103 16.95 10.36 -9.69
N GLU A 104 16.80 11.67 -9.56
CA GLU A 104 17.65 12.64 -10.27
C GLU A 104 19.09 12.55 -9.80
N ALA A 105 19.35 12.40 -8.50
CA ALA A 105 20.67 12.18 -7.96
C ALA A 105 21.28 10.86 -8.46
N ALA A 106 20.49 9.78 -8.52
CA ALA A 106 20.93 8.50 -9.06
C ALA A 106 21.20 8.56 -10.58
N VAL A 107 20.43 9.36 -11.33
CA VAL A 107 20.64 9.57 -12.77
C VAL A 107 21.87 10.45 -13.02
N LYS A 108 22.07 11.51 -12.24
CA LYS A 108 23.30 12.33 -12.30
C LYS A 108 24.53 11.51 -11.90
N SER A 109 24.49 10.80 -10.77
CA SER A 109 25.59 9.90 -10.39
C SER A 109 25.84 8.82 -11.43
N LYS A 110 24.82 8.28 -12.11
CA LYS A 110 25.05 7.34 -13.22
C LYS A 110 25.73 8.02 -14.40
N LYS A 111 25.36 9.26 -14.74
CA LYS A 111 25.92 10.00 -15.86
C LYS A 111 27.35 10.45 -15.60
N ASP A 112 27.62 10.96 -14.38
CA ASP A 112 28.96 11.31 -13.92
C ASP A 112 29.86 10.05 -13.86
N VAL A 113 29.30 8.89 -13.48
CA VAL A 113 30.03 7.61 -13.51
C VAL A 113 30.27 7.13 -14.95
N GLU A 114 29.32 7.28 -15.87
CA GLU A 114 29.52 6.94 -17.28
C GLU A 114 30.58 7.82 -17.95
N GLU A 115 30.58 9.13 -17.68
CA GLU A 115 31.52 10.09 -18.25
C GLU A 115 32.94 9.87 -17.69
N ASN A 116 33.07 9.59 -16.39
CA ASN A 116 34.35 9.20 -15.78
C ASN A 116 34.84 7.82 -16.25
N ILE A 117 33.94 6.89 -16.61
CA ILE A 117 34.31 5.58 -17.18
C ILE A 117 34.75 5.71 -18.64
N GLU A 118 34.18 6.64 -19.42
CA GLU A 118 34.65 6.94 -20.78
C GLU A 118 36.03 7.61 -20.77
N GLU A 119 36.25 8.63 -19.94
CA GLU A 119 37.60 9.25 -19.81
C GLU A 119 38.65 8.24 -19.30
N ALA A 120 38.27 7.33 -18.40
CA ALA A 120 39.19 6.30 -17.91
C ALA A 120 39.49 5.23 -18.96
N LYS A 121 38.56 4.95 -19.89
CA LYS A 121 38.81 4.04 -21.03
C LYS A 121 39.73 4.68 -22.06
N GLU A 122 39.55 5.97 -22.33
CA GLU A 122 40.38 6.69 -23.30
C GLU A 122 41.84 6.84 -22.82
N LYS A 123 42.07 6.97 -21.51
CA LYS A 123 43.42 7.00 -20.89
C LYS A 123 44.10 5.63 -20.74
N VAL A 124 43.40 4.53 -20.98
CA VAL A 124 43.95 3.16 -20.86
C VAL A 124 44.36 2.59 -22.23
N GLU A 125 43.94 3.22 -23.35
CA GLU A 125 44.33 2.83 -24.71
C GLU A 125 45.55 3.60 -25.28
N GLU A 126 46.12 4.57 -24.55
CA GLU A 126 47.42 5.22 -24.85
C GLU A 126 48.56 4.65 -24.01
#